data_AF-A0AAW9WC64-F1
#
_entry.id   AF-A0AAW9WC64-F1
#
_cell.length_a   1.000
_cell.length_b   1.000
_cell.length_c   1.000
_cell.angle_alpha   90.00
_cell.angle_beta   90.00
_cell.angle_gamma   90.00
#
_symmetry.space_group_name_H-M   'P 1'
#
loop_
_entity.id
_entity.type
_entity.pdbx_description
1 polymer ?
#
loop_
_entity_poly.entity_id
_entity_poly.type
_entity_poly.pdbx_seq_one_letter_code
_entity_poly.pdbx_strand_id
1 'polypeptide(L)'
;MDFYERVRFVMNHIPYGKAATYGQIALLCGKPGNSRQVGYALNRRLGGADLPAHRVVNASGYLSGAASFRTPDTQKKLMEAEGVAVNDENRVDLKRFGWHHTLEDALEFREWFEKNGI
;
A
#
# COMPACT_ATOMS: atom_id res chain seq x y z
N MET A 1 -3.47 -14.61 11.44
CA MET A 1 -2.14 -14.59 10.79
C MET A 1 -2.34 -14.32 9.31
N ASP A 2 -3.37 -14.93 8.72
CA ASP A 2 -4.21 -14.51 7.59
C ASP A 2 -4.12 -13.05 7.10
N PHE A 3 -4.41 -12.04 7.93
CA PHE A 3 -4.54 -10.66 7.46
C PHE A 3 -3.24 -10.10 6.91
N TYR A 4 -2.09 -10.47 7.50
CA TYR A 4 -0.80 -9.97 7.00
C TYR A 4 -0.37 -10.64 5.71
N GLU A 5 -0.79 -11.88 5.48
CA GLU A 5 -0.62 -12.57 4.20
C GLU A 5 -1.48 -11.93 3.12
N ARG A 6 -2.73 -11.56 3.44
CA ARG A 6 -3.57 -10.76 2.54
C ARG A 6 -2.92 -9.40 2.23
N VAL A 7 -2.41 -8.70 3.25
CA VAL A 7 -1.70 -7.41 3.05
C VAL A 7 -0.50 -7.59 2.14
N ARG A 8 0.33 -8.63 2.37
CA ARG A 8 1.47 -8.95 1.51
C ARG A 8 1.02 -9.18 0.06
N PHE A 9 -0.01 -10.01 -0.13
CA PHE A 9 -0.53 -10.33 -1.45
C PHE A 9 -1.02 -9.07 -2.18
N VAL A 10 -1.90 -8.28 -1.56
CA VAL A 10 -2.44 -7.03 -2.15
C VAL A 10 -1.35 -6.02 -2.44
N MET A 11 -0.38 -5.83 -1.52
CA MET A 11 0.69 -4.87 -1.71
C MET A 11 1.59 -5.20 -2.91
N ASN A 12 1.84 -6.48 -3.17
CA ASN A 12 2.62 -6.91 -4.34
C ASN A 12 1.89 -6.65 -5.67
N HIS A 13 0.58 -6.41 -5.65
CA HIS A 13 -0.21 -6.05 -6.84
C HIS A 13 -0.32 -4.55 -7.07
N ILE A 14 0.18 -3.70 -6.17
CA ILE A 14 0.21 -2.25 -6.40
C ILE A 14 1.11 -2.00 -7.61
N PRO A 15 0.61 -1.43 -8.72
CA PRO A 15 1.41 -1.27 -9.94
C PRO A 15 2.61 -0.34 -9.73
N TYR A 16 3.66 -0.55 -10.53
CA TYR A 16 4.77 0.39 -10.63
C TYR A 16 4.26 1.77 -11.06
N GLY A 17 4.78 2.83 -10.44
CA GLY A 17 4.37 4.21 -10.73
C GLY A 17 2.99 4.57 -10.17
N LYS A 18 2.46 3.78 -9.22
CA LYS A 18 1.18 4.04 -8.54
C LYS A 18 1.32 4.05 -7.02
N ALA A 19 0.41 4.78 -6.38
CA ALA A 19 0.30 4.89 -4.94
C ALA A 19 -1.04 4.32 -4.44
N ALA A 20 -1.02 3.57 -3.36
CA ALA A 20 -2.20 3.03 -2.71
C ALA A 20 -2.38 3.65 -1.32
N THR A 21 -3.62 3.82 -0.87
CA THR A 21 -3.88 4.26 0.50
C THR A 21 -3.95 3.08 1.46
N TYR A 22 -3.62 3.27 2.75
CA TYR A 22 -3.84 2.23 3.76
C TYR A 22 -5.30 1.72 3.79
N GLY A 23 -6.27 2.61 3.56
CA GLY A 23 -7.69 2.25 3.50
C GLY A 23 -8.02 1.40 2.29
N GLN A 24 -7.46 1.72 1.13
CA GLN A 24 -7.60 0.89 -0.08
C GLN A 24 -7.02 -0.51 0.12
N ILE A 25 -5.84 -0.63 0.74
CA ILE A 25 -5.25 -1.94 1.02
C ILE A 25 -6.13 -2.74 1.98
N ALA A 26 -6.62 -2.12 3.06
CA ALA A 26 -7.52 -2.77 4.01
C ALA A 26 -8.84 -3.23 3.35
N LEU A 27 -9.40 -2.39 2.46
CA LEU A 27 -10.57 -2.72 1.66
C LEU A 27 -10.32 -3.95 0.77
N LEU A 28 -9.22 -3.93 0.00
CA LEU A 28 -8.85 -5.02 -0.91
C LEU A 28 -8.47 -6.31 -0.16
N CYS A 29 -8.06 -6.23 1.10
CA CYS A 29 -7.90 -7.39 1.98
C CYS A 29 -9.24 -7.93 2.53
N GLY A 30 -10.38 -7.33 2.19
CA GLY A 30 -11.71 -7.71 2.68
C GLY A 30 -11.97 -7.32 4.14
N LYS A 31 -11.21 -6.38 4.70
CA LYS A 31 -11.35 -5.87 6.08
C LYS A 31 -11.43 -4.33 6.08
N PRO A 32 -12.49 -3.75 5.50
CA PRO A 32 -12.67 -2.29 5.51
C PRO A 32 -12.63 -1.77 6.96
N GLY A 33 -11.92 -0.67 7.20
CA GLY A 33 -11.67 -0.11 8.54
C GLY A 33 -10.32 -0.48 9.16
N ASN A 34 -9.63 -1.53 8.66
CA ASN A 34 -8.36 -1.98 9.22
C ASN A 34 -7.12 -1.21 8.70
N SER A 35 -7.28 0.05 8.26
CA SER A 35 -6.17 0.87 7.73
C SER A 35 -4.99 1.00 8.72
N ARG A 36 -5.28 1.14 10.01
CA ARG A 36 -4.25 1.18 11.06
C ARG A 36 -3.50 -0.15 11.18
N GLN A 37 -4.19 -1.26 10.97
CA GLN A 37 -3.58 -2.59 11.00
C GLN A 37 -2.63 -2.81 9.81
N VAL A 38 -2.94 -2.25 8.64
CA VAL A 38 -2.00 -2.22 7.49
C VAL A 38 -0.75 -1.43 7.85
N GLY A 39 -0.90 -0.25 8.46
CA GLY A 39 0.25 0.54 8.93
C GLY A 39 1.10 -0.20 9.97
N TYR A 40 0.45 -0.90 10.91
CA TYR A 40 1.13 -1.77 11.89
C TYR A 40 1.89 -2.91 11.21
N ALA A 41 1.28 -3.57 10.22
CA ALA A 41 1.90 -4.64 9.45
C ALA A 41 3.19 -4.17 8.75
N LEU A 42 3.16 -2.98 8.15
CA LEU A 42 4.30 -2.37 7.48
C LEU A 42 5.42 -2.00 8.47
N ASN A 43 5.06 -1.33 9.57
CA ASN A 43 6.03 -0.92 10.59
C ASN A 43 6.75 -2.13 11.22
N ARG A 44 6.01 -3.21 11.47
CA ARG A 44 6.52 -4.46 12.06
C ARG A 44 7.03 -5.47 11.04
N ARG A 45 7.03 -5.14 9.74
CA ARG A 45 7.44 -6.03 8.63
C ARG A 45 6.74 -7.39 8.62
N LEU A 46 5.47 -7.43 9.03
CA LEU A 46 4.71 -8.67 9.22
C LEU A 46 4.27 -9.33 7.90
N GLY A 47 4.30 -8.59 6.78
CA GLY A 47 4.08 -9.14 5.44
C GLY A 47 5.38 -9.45 4.67
N GLY A 48 6.54 -9.47 5.35
CA GLY A 48 7.84 -9.75 4.73
C GLY A 48 8.69 -8.50 4.46
N ALA A 49 9.94 -8.72 4.08
CA ALA A 49 10.94 -7.66 3.88
C ALA A 49 10.79 -6.91 2.54
N ASP A 50 10.29 -7.58 1.51
CA ASP A 50 10.32 -7.10 0.12
C ASP A 50 9.02 -6.40 -0.33
N LEU A 51 8.23 -5.91 0.63
CA LEU A 51 7.00 -5.19 0.29
C LEU A 51 7.31 -3.82 -0.31
N PRO A 52 6.55 -3.37 -1.35
CA PRO A 52 6.69 -2.03 -1.92
C PRO A 52 6.04 -0.97 -1.00
N ALA A 53 6.51 -0.90 0.26
CA ALA A 53 5.96 -0.04 1.29
C ALA A 53 6.03 1.45 0.91
N HIS A 54 6.97 1.83 0.03
CA HIS A 54 7.10 3.21 -0.45
C HIS A 54 5.89 3.65 -1.24
N ARG A 55 5.15 2.73 -1.89
CA ARG A 55 3.92 3.02 -2.64
C ARG A 55 2.70 3.29 -1.74
N VAL A 56 2.82 3.18 -0.42
CA VAL A 56 1.69 3.32 0.51
C VAL A 56 1.67 4.68 1.20
N VAL A 57 0.54 5.39 1.09
CA VAL A 57 0.32 6.72 1.66
C VAL A 57 -0.97 6.80 2.47
N ASN A 58 -1.17 7.88 3.21
CA ASN A 58 -2.46 8.10 3.89
C ASN A 58 -3.57 8.54 2.93
N ALA A 59 -4.80 8.66 3.46
CA ALA A 59 -5.97 9.04 2.67
C ALA A 59 -5.88 10.42 2.00
N SER A 60 -4.98 11.29 2.47
CA SER A 60 -4.72 12.62 1.89
C SER A 60 -3.51 12.64 0.94
N GLY A 61 -2.97 11.48 0.58
CA GLY A 61 -1.77 11.34 -0.26
C GLY A 61 -0.45 11.63 0.46
N TYR A 62 -0.48 11.91 1.77
CA TYR A 62 0.73 12.26 2.54
C TYR A 62 1.54 11.01 2.88
N LEU A 63 2.87 11.13 2.81
CA LEU A 63 3.85 10.09 3.12
C LEU A 63 3.98 9.87 4.64
N SER A 64 2.90 9.43 5.29
CA SER A 64 2.88 9.19 6.76
C SER A 64 3.78 8.04 7.21
N GLY A 65 4.24 7.19 6.28
CA GLY A 65 5.15 6.07 6.54
C GLY A 65 6.64 6.44 6.46
N ALA A 66 6.98 7.67 6.05
CA ALA A 66 8.35 8.07 5.71
C ALA A 66 9.36 7.83 6.86
N ALA A 67 8.95 8.07 8.11
CA ALA A 67 9.79 7.87 9.29
C ALA A 67 10.13 6.39 9.58
N SER A 68 9.46 5.43 8.93
CA SER A 68 9.77 3.99 9.04
C SER A 68 10.84 3.53 8.06
N PHE A 69 11.28 4.40 7.13
CA PHE A 69 12.39 4.13 6.23
C PHE A 69 13.73 4.54 6.86
N ARG A 70 14.83 4.08 6.27
CA ARG A 70 16.19 4.36 6.74
C ARG A 70 16.48 5.86 6.86
N THR A 71 15.94 6.66 5.95
CA THR A 71 15.98 8.12 6.01
C THR A 71 14.61 8.69 5.63
N PRO A 72 14.22 9.87 6.16
CA PRO A 72 12.90 10.46 5.92
C PRO A 72 12.58 10.70 4.43
N ASP A 73 13.61 10.93 3.62
CA ASP A 73 13.52 11.18 2.18
C ASP A 73 13.50 9.91 1.32
N THR A 74 13.78 8.74 1.91
CA THR A 74 13.84 7.46 1.16
C THR A 74 12.51 7.16 0.46
N GLN A 75 11.37 7.33 1.15
CA GLN A 75 10.06 7.04 0.55
C GLN A 75 9.81 7.91 -0.68
N LYS A 76 10.10 9.22 -0.58
CA LYS A 76 9.95 10.19 -1.68
C LYS A 76 10.83 9.80 -2.87
N LYS A 77 12.12 9.54 -2.64
CA LYS A 77 13.07 9.16 -3.69
C LYS A 77 12.66 7.89 -4.43
N LEU A 78 12.16 6.88 -3.70
CA LEU A 78 11.68 5.64 -4.31
C LEU A 78 10.44 5.87 -5.17
N MET A 79 9.49 6.69 -4.71
CA MET A 79 8.32 7.06 -5.50
C MET A 79 8.69 7.85 -6.77
N GLU A 80 9.58 8.83 -6.65
CA GLU A 80 10.05 9.64 -7.78
C GLU A 80 10.82 8.80 -8.80
N ALA A 81 11.59 7.81 -8.35
CA ALA A 81 12.25 6.85 -9.23
C ALA A 81 11.26 5.98 -10.03
N GLU A 82 10.00 5.87 -9.59
CA GLU A 82 8.91 5.24 -10.35
C GLU A 82 8.07 6.23 -11.17
N GLY A 83 8.47 7.50 -11.21
CA GLY A 83 7.73 8.57 -11.90
C GLY A 83 6.54 9.11 -11.11
N VAL A 84 6.40 8.77 -9.82
CA VAL A 84 5.37 9.33 -8.93
C VAL A 84 5.90 10.61 -8.31
N ALA A 85 5.38 11.75 -8.77
CA ALA A 85 5.78 13.05 -8.24
C ALA A 85 5.27 13.25 -6.80
N VAL A 86 6.15 13.69 -5.91
CA VAL A 86 5.84 14.04 -4.52
C VAL A 86 6.17 15.52 -4.32
N ASN A 87 5.18 16.31 -3.90
CA ASN A 87 5.38 17.75 -3.71
C ASN A 87 6.25 18.07 -2.46
N ASP A 88 6.49 19.35 -2.23
CA ASP A 88 7.33 19.81 -1.10
C ASP A 88 6.68 19.59 0.28
N GLU A 89 5.36 19.36 0.31
CA GLU A 89 4.62 18.98 1.52
C GLU A 89 4.59 17.46 1.77
N ASN A 90 5.39 16.69 1.03
CA ASN A 90 5.39 15.22 1.09
C ASN A 90 4.02 14.60 0.77
N ARG A 91 3.35 15.10 -0.27
CA ARG A 91 2.07 14.58 -0.77
C ARG A 91 2.18 14.10 -2.22
N VAL A 92 1.51 12.99 -2.49
CA VAL A 92 1.24 12.45 -3.83
C VAL A 92 -0.13 12.92 -4.28
N ASP A 93 -0.24 13.35 -5.54
CA ASP A 93 -1.53 13.55 -6.18
C ASP A 93 -2.19 12.20 -6.47
N LEU A 94 -3.09 11.78 -5.57
CA LEU A 94 -3.84 10.52 -5.70
C LEU A 94 -4.81 10.50 -6.90
N LYS A 95 -5.17 11.65 -7.49
CA LYS A 95 -5.98 11.64 -8.73
C LYS A 95 -5.16 11.20 -9.93
N ARG A 96 -3.86 11.53 -9.94
CA ARG A 96 -2.94 11.21 -11.04
C ARG A 96 -2.23 9.88 -10.84
N PHE A 97 -1.72 9.67 -9.62
CA PHE A 97 -0.87 8.53 -9.29
C PHE A 97 -1.57 7.48 -8.42
N GLY A 98 -2.81 7.72 -8.00
CA GLY A 98 -3.58 6.74 -7.25
C GLY A 98 -3.75 5.44 -8.04
N TRP A 99 -3.67 4.32 -7.32
CA TRP A 99 -4.02 3.02 -7.88
C TRP A 99 -5.54 2.92 -8.01
N HIS A 100 -6.04 2.95 -9.24
CA HIS A 100 -7.44 2.71 -9.55
C HIS A 100 -7.64 1.22 -9.82
N HIS A 101 -7.85 0.45 -8.76
CA HIS A 101 -8.20 -0.97 -8.87
C HIS A 101 -9.58 -1.13 -9.51
N THR A 102 -9.77 -2.25 -10.20
CA THR A 102 -11.02 -2.67 -10.83
C THR A 102 -11.83 -3.58 -9.92
N LEU A 103 -13.07 -3.87 -10.32
CA LEU A 103 -13.87 -4.89 -9.62
C LEU A 103 -13.26 -6.27 -9.85
N GLU A 104 -12.74 -6.56 -11.05
CA GLU A 104 -12.02 -7.79 -11.35
C GLU A 104 -10.87 -8.01 -10.37
N ASP A 105 -9.99 -7.02 -10.16
CA ASP A 105 -8.87 -7.11 -9.20
C ASP A 105 -9.37 -7.53 -7.80
N ALA A 106 -10.46 -6.90 -7.33
CA ALA A 106 -11.01 -7.18 -6.01
C ALA A 106 -11.63 -8.58 -5.89
N LEU A 107 -12.24 -9.09 -6.96
CA LEU A 107 -12.80 -10.44 -7.02
C LEU A 107 -11.68 -11.49 -7.09
N GLU A 108 -10.65 -11.27 -7.91
CA GLU A 108 -9.48 -12.14 -7.99
C GLU A 108 -8.80 -12.29 -6.63
N PHE A 109 -8.63 -11.18 -5.91
CA PHE A 109 -8.04 -11.22 -4.57
C PHE A 109 -8.90 -12.03 -3.60
N ARG A 110 -10.23 -11.86 -3.65
CA ARG A 110 -11.16 -12.61 -2.80
C ARG A 110 -11.09 -14.11 -3.10
N GLU A 111 -11.13 -14.49 -4.36
CA GLU A 111 -10.99 -15.91 -4.75
C GLU A 111 -9.66 -16.49 -4.29
N TRP A 112 -8.57 -15.73 -4.43
CA TRP A 112 -7.27 -16.17 -3.98
C TRP A 112 -7.25 -16.37 -2.46
N PHE A 113 -7.84 -15.46 -1.67
CA PHE A 113 -7.97 -15.62 -0.22
C PHE A 113 -8.76 -16.88 0.15
N GLU A 114 -9.91 -17.10 -0.46
CA GLU A 114 -10.77 -18.27 -0.24
C GLU A 114 -10.04 -19.58 -0.56
N LYS A 115 -9.37 -19.65 -1.72
CA LYS A 115 -8.59 -20.83 -2.15
C LYS A 115 -7.45 -21.16 -1.20
N ASN A 116 -6.86 -20.16 -0.55
CA ASN A 116 -5.74 -20.33 0.38
C ASN A 116 -6.19 -20.40 1.86
N GLY A 117 -7.49 -20.31 2.14
CA GLY A 117 -8.02 -20.39 3.50
C GLY A 117 -7.59 -19.25 4.42
N ILE A 118 -7.25 -18.09 3.84
CA ILE A 118 -6.82 -16.89 4.57
C ILE A 118 -7.78 -15.75 4.40
#